data_AF-A0AAP9E0X0-F1
#
_entry.id   AF-A0AAP9E0X0-F1
#
_cell.length_a   1.000
_cell.length_b   1.000
_cell.length_c   1.000
_cell.angle_alpha   90.00
_cell.angle_beta   90.00
_cell.angle_gamma   90.00
#
_symmetry.space_group_name_H-M   'P 1'
#
loop_
_entity.id
_entity.type
_entity.pdbx_description
1 polymer ?
#
loop_
_entity_poly.entity_id
_entity_poly.type
_entity_poly.pdbx_seq_one_letter_code
_entity_poly.pdbx_strand_id
1 'polypeptide(L)'
;MIDTKYIKLLGLIFAVVIINILVFSPGIIGVEIGGDALQSAFGVTLLLASVLALLYGSYIWLFRPPDVRPVRHITTHEEYVEALARYRQVRSLEGDVVTGLEQLERLTKKNDTLYRVLNERFDPAELSYKKFASVIQEVAKLFYLNVRSILNRLHVFDEAEFERVMSQKTPRFSQRLLQEKRMLYQDFLSFMADSLGTNEEILLKLDKLLLEISRLDSFDPGDIENMPCMQEIDSLIKQTKYYKQ
;
A
#
# COMPACT_ATOMS: atom_id res chain seq x y z
N MET A 1 -18.02 -6.46 -0.61
CA MET A 1 -18.01 -5.09 -0.05
C MET A 1 -18.11 -4.13 -1.22
N ILE A 2 -19.08 -3.20 -1.20
CA ILE A 2 -19.21 -2.18 -2.25
C ILE A 2 -18.07 -1.18 -2.06
N ASP A 3 -17.25 -1.01 -3.09
CA ASP A 3 -16.09 -0.12 -3.07
C ASP A 3 -16.51 1.33 -2.77
N THR A 4 -15.78 2.05 -1.92
CA THR A 4 -16.14 3.40 -1.44
C THR A 4 -16.34 4.41 -2.58
N LYS A 5 -15.69 4.17 -3.73
CA LYS A 5 -15.84 4.96 -4.96
C LYS A 5 -17.26 4.88 -5.53
N TYR A 6 -17.87 3.69 -5.54
CA TYR A 6 -19.23 3.49 -6.04
C TYR A 6 -20.29 4.08 -5.10
N ILE A 7 -20.05 4.08 -3.79
CA ILE A 7 -20.94 4.71 -2.81
C ILE A 7 -20.99 6.24 -3.03
N LYS A 8 -19.83 6.87 -3.26
CA LYS A 8 -19.77 8.31 -3.58
C LYS A 8 -20.47 8.64 -4.90
N LEU A 9 -20.27 7.81 -5.92
CA LEU A 9 -20.93 7.97 -7.22
C LEU A 9 -22.46 7.85 -7.09
N LEU A 10 -22.95 6.84 -6.37
CA LEU A 10 -24.38 6.68 -6.09
C LEU A 10 -24.94 7.87 -5.32
N GLY A 11 -24.21 8.38 -4.33
CA GLY A 11 -24.59 9.59 -3.59
C GLY A 11 -24.72 10.81 -4.49
N LEU A 12 -23.80 11.01 -5.43
CA LEU A 12 -23.87 12.13 -6.39
C LEU A 12 -25.06 11.99 -7.34
N ILE A 13 -25.28 10.79 -7.89
CA ILE A 13 -26.45 10.52 -8.75
C ILE A 13 -27.73 10.83 -8.00
N PHE A 14 -27.85 10.33 -6.76
CA PHE A 14 -29.03 10.53 -5.94
C PHE A 14 -29.28 12.00 -5.62
N ALA A 15 -28.22 12.75 -5.28
CA ALA A 15 -28.31 14.18 -5.02
C ALA A 15 -28.78 14.96 -6.26
N VAL A 16 -28.21 14.67 -7.44
CA VAL A 16 -28.60 15.31 -8.70
C VAL A 16 -30.06 14.99 -9.04
N VAL A 17 -30.49 13.74 -8.87
CA VAL A 17 -31.88 13.33 -9.11
C VAL A 17 -32.84 14.07 -8.18
N ILE A 18 -32.54 14.13 -6.87
CA ILE A 18 -33.37 14.87 -5.91
C ILE A 18 -33.48 16.34 -6.28
N ILE A 19 -32.36 17.00 -6.58
CA ILE A 19 -32.36 18.43 -6.94
C ILE A 19 -33.24 18.69 -8.16
N ASN A 20 -33.13 17.86 -9.20
CA ASN A 20 -33.97 18.01 -10.39
C ASN A 20 -35.46 17.76 -10.06
N ILE A 21 -35.80 16.75 -9.26
CA ILE A 21 -37.18 16.50 -8.84
C ILE A 21 -37.73 17.68 -8.05
N LEU A 22 -36.99 18.23 -7.09
CA LEU A 22 -37.45 19.38 -6.29
C LEU A 22 -37.72 20.62 -7.15
N VAL A 23 -36.85 20.88 -8.14
CA VAL A 23 -36.96 22.06 -9.00
C VAL A 23 -38.07 21.92 -10.03
N PHE A 24 -38.19 20.77 -10.69
CA PHE A 24 -39.19 20.55 -11.75
C PHE A 24 -40.55 20.06 -11.24
N SER A 25 -40.66 19.65 -9.96
CA SER A 25 -41.94 19.23 -9.39
C SER A 25 -42.86 20.44 -9.14
N PRO A 26 -44.08 20.44 -9.69
CA PRO A 26 -45.05 21.53 -9.50
C PRO A 26 -45.55 21.65 -8.04
N GLY A 27 -45.35 20.61 -7.22
CA GLY A 27 -45.71 20.64 -5.80
C GLY A 27 -44.69 21.37 -4.90
N ILE A 28 -43.56 21.82 -5.45
CA ILE A 28 -42.47 22.42 -4.67
C ILE A 28 -42.00 23.75 -5.29
N ILE A 29 -41.16 23.71 -6.32
CA ILE A 29 -40.71 24.93 -7.02
C ILE A 29 -41.44 25.08 -8.36
N GLY A 30 -41.62 23.98 -9.10
CA GLY A 30 -42.42 23.96 -10.32
C GLY A 30 -41.84 24.78 -11.48
N VAL A 31 -40.53 24.75 -11.68
CA VAL A 31 -39.92 25.38 -12.85
C VAL A 31 -40.40 24.66 -14.11
N GLU A 32 -41.00 25.41 -15.03
CA GLU A 32 -41.50 24.88 -16.30
C GLU A 32 -40.59 25.30 -17.46
N ILE A 33 -40.19 24.32 -18.28
CA ILE A 33 -39.43 24.57 -19.51
C ILE A 33 -40.44 24.79 -20.64
N GLY A 34 -40.42 25.99 -21.24
CA GLY A 34 -41.40 26.41 -22.25
C GLY A 34 -42.44 27.40 -21.74
N GLY A 35 -42.38 27.77 -20.44
CA GLY A 35 -43.16 28.85 -19.85
C GLY A 35 -42.51 30.22 -20.08
N ASP A 36 -42.20 30.94 -19.00
CA ASP A 36 -41.47 32.21 -19.10
C ASP A 36 -40.00 32.01 -19.51
N ALA A 37 -39.42 33.03 -20.16
CA ALA A 37 -38.05 33.00 -20.65
C ALA A 37 -37.03 32.74 -19.51
N LEU A 38 -37.27 33.33 -18.33
CA LEU A 38 -36.38 33.16 -17.18
C LEU A 38 -36.46 31.75 -16.59
N GLN A 39 -37.67 31.21 -16.46
CA GLN A 39 -37.89 29.83 -15.97
C GLN A 39 -37.29 28.80 -16.93
N SER A 40 -37.49 28.99 -18.23
CA SER A 40 -36.95 28.11 -19.27
C SER A 40 -35.42 28.13 -19.28
N ALA A 41 -34.80 29.32 -19.21
CA ALA A 41 -33.35 29.46 -19.17
C ALA A 41 -32.75 28.80 -17.92
N PHE A 42 -33.38 29.00 -16.75
CA PHE A 42 -32.97 28.39 -15.50
C PHE A 42 -33.08 26.86 -15.54
N GLY A 43 -34.21 26.33 -16.01
CA GLY A 43 -34.43 24.88 -16.12
C GLY A 43 -33.40 24.20 -17.03
N VAL A 44 -33.16 24.76 -18.22
CA VAL A 44 -32.19 24.20 -19.17
C VAL A 44 -30.76 24.27 -18.61
N THR A 45 -30.39 25.37 -17.96
CA THR A 45 -29.07 25.54 -17.37
C THR A 45 -28.85 24.57 -16.20
N LEU A 46 -29.86 24.34 -15.36
CA LEU A 46 -29.79 23.37 -14.28
C LEU A 46 -29.59 21.95 -14.78
N LEU A 47 -30.29 21.56 -15.87
CA LEU A 47 -30.11 20.25 -16.49
C LEU A 47 -28.69 20.10 -17.07
N LEU A 48 -28.20 21.12 -17.77
CA LEU A 48 -26.83 21.10 -18.30
C LEU A 48 -25.79 21.01 -17.18
N ALA A 49 -25.95 21.80 -16.12
CA ALA A 49 -25.09 21.77 -14.94
C ALA A 49 -25.13 20.40 -14.25
N SER A 50 -26.30 19.76 -14.19
CA SER A 50 -26.48 18.41 -13.64
C SER A 50 -25.69 17.37 -14.42
N VAL A 51 -25.76 17.42 -15.76
CA VAL A 51 -24.98 16.53 -16.64
C VAL A 51 -23.49 16.77 -16.46
N LEU A 52 -23.05 18.02 -16.45
CA LEU A 52 -21.63 18.37 -16.25
C LEU A 52 -21.12 17.91 -14.87
N ALA A 53 -21.91 18.07 -13.82
CA ALA A 53 -21.57 17.63 -12.48
C ALA A 53 -21.41 16.09 -12.41
N LEU A 54 -22.31 15.34 -13.05
CA LEU A 54 -22.22 13.88 -13.13
C LEU A 54 -20.99 13.44 -13.92
N LEU A 55 -20.70 14.05 -15.07
CA LEU A 55 -19.53 13.73 -15.88
C LEU A 55 -18.22 14.04 -15.13
N TYR A 56 -18.12 15.23 -14.54
CA TYR A 56 -16.92 15.66 -13.82
C TYR A 56 -16.71 14.86 -12.52
N GLY A 57 -17.78 14.63 -11.75
CA GLY A 57 -17.70 13.82 -10.53
C GLY A 57 -17.34 12.36 -10.81
N SER A 58 -17.93 11.78 -11.87
CA SER A 58 -17.56 10.44 -12.34
C SER A 58 -16.11 10.38 -12.79
N TYR A 59 -15.63 11.39 -13.51
CA TYR A 59 -14.23 11.50 -13.91
C TYR A 59 -13.29 11.55 -12.70
N ILE A 60 -13.58 12.40 -11.71
CA ILE A 60 -12.74 12.51 -10.51
C ILE A 60 -12.67 11.20 -9.73
N TRP A 61 -13.78 10.49 -9.54
CA TRP A 61 -13.77 9.33 -8.65
C TRP A 61 -13.43 8.01 -9.34
N LEU A 62 -13.71 7.90 -10.64
CA LEU A 62 -13.46 6.68 -11.42
C LEU A 62 -12.10 6.72 -12.14
N PHE A 63 -11.65 7.90 -12.58
CA PHE A 63 -10.51 8.01 -13.50
C PHE A 63 -9.37 8.91 -13.01
N ARG A 64 -9.56 9.73 -11.97
CA ARG A 64 -8.44 10.51 -11.41
C ARG A 64 -7.43 9.55 -10.79
N PRO A 65 -6.15 9.59 -11.22
CA PRO A 65 -5.13 8.80 -10.56
C PRO A 65 -5.08 9.24 -9.09
N PRO A 66 -5.03 8.29 -8.13
CA PRO A 66 -4.99 8.64 -6.72
C PRO A 66 -3.80 9.56 -6.47
N ASP A 67 -4.03 10.65 -5.74
CA ASP A 67 -2.96 11.59 -5.38
C ASP A 67 -1.76 10.81 -4.86
N VAL A 68 -0.57 11.16 -5.35
CA VAL A 68 0.68 10.53 -4.94
C VAL A 68 0.94 11.00 -3.50
N ARG A 69 0.32 10.31 -2.54
CA ARG A 69 0.54 10.58 -1.12
C ARG A 69 2.04 10.42 -0.88
N PRO A 70 2.71 11.40 -0.26
CA PRO A 70 4.10 11.23 0.10
C PRO A 70 4.22 10.01 1.00
N VAL A 71 5.15 9.11 0.67
CA VAL A 71 5.36 7.79 1.31
C VAL A 71 5.40 7.87 2.85
N ARG A 72 5.75 9.04 3.41
CA ARG A 72 5.70 9.36 4.85
C ARG A 72 4.34 9.13 5.53
N HIS A 73 3.23 9.12 4.80
CA HIS A 73 1.88 8.99 5.38
C HIS A 73 1.27 7.59 5.23
N ILE A 74 2.02 6.62 4.71
CA ILE A 74 1.57 5.22 4.56
C ILE A 74 1.71 4.51 5.91
N THR A 75 0.60 4.05 6.47
CA THR A 75 0.57 3.45 7.81
C THR A 75 -0.10 2.09 7.87
N THR A 76 -1.02 1.79 6.95
CA THR A 76 -1.79 0.55 6.94
C THR A 76 -1.28 -0.44 5.90
N HIS A 77 -1.55 -1.73 6.12
CA HIS A 77 -1.17 -2.81 5.19
C HIS A 77 -1.69 -2.55 3.78
N GLU A 78 -2.96 -2.18 3.67
CA GLU A 78 -3.65 -1.90 2.41
C GLU A 78 -3.02 -0.72 1.67
N GLU A 79 -2.60 0.33 2.40
CA GLU A 79 -1.89 1.45 1.79
C GLU A 79 -0.50 1.06 1.27
N TYR A 80 0.21 0.16 1.95
CA TYR A 80 1.48 -0.38 1.46
C TYR A 80 1.30 -1.21 0.18
N VAL A 81 0.28 -2.08 0.18
CA VAL A 81 -0.09 -2.89 -0.99
C VAL A 81 -0.47 -1.98 -2.16
N GLU A 82 -1.34 -0.99 -1.93
CA GLU A 82 -1.77 -0.05 -2.97
C GLU A 82 -0.58 0.76 -3.51
N ALA A 83 0.28 1.27 -2.63
CA ALA A 83 1.44 2.06 -3.04
C ALA A 83 2.44 1.25 -3.87
N LEU A 84 2.70 -0.01 -3.50
CA LEU A 84 3.61 -0.87 -4.23
C LEU A 84 3.01 -1.32 -5.56
N ALA A 85 1.70 -1.63 -5.58
CA ALA A 85 0.99 -2.04 -6.79
C ALA A 85 1.00 -1.00 -7.92
N ARG A 86 1.13 0.30 -7.59
CA ARG A 86 1.27 1.38 -8.60
C ARG A 86 2.48 1.19 -9.52
N TYR A 87 3.52 0.52 -9.04
CA TYR A 87 4.75 0.29 -9.80
C TYR A 87 4.72 -1.01 -10.62
N ARG A 88 3.61 -1.77 -10.63
CA ARG A 88 3.49 -3.01 -11.43
C ARG A 88 3.68 -2.79 -12.93
N GLN A 89 3.41 -1.58 -13.42
CA GLN A 89 3.52 -1.26 -14.85
C GLN A 89 4.93 -0.86 -15.27
N VAL A 90 5.85 -0.69 -14.31
CA VAL A 90 7.26 -0.40 -14.59
C VAL A 90 7.94 -1.71 -15.00
N ARG A 91 8.15 -1.90 -16.30
CA ARG A 91 8.54 -3.20 -16.86
C ARG A 91 9.86 -3.71 -16.30
N SER A 92 10.82 -2.81 -16.10
CA SER A 92 12.13 -3.15 -15.55
C SER A 92 12.09 -3.63 -14.09
N LEU A 93 11.00 -3.37 -13.36
CA LEU A 93 10.85 -3.67 -11.93
C LEU A 93 9.63 -4.55 -11.62
N GLU A 94 8.92 -5.03 -12.64
CA GLU A 94 7.66 -5.77 -12.47
C GLU A 94 7.85 -6.99 -11.57
N GLY A 95 8.91 -7.79 -11.80
CA GLY A 95 9.21 -8.97 -10.99
C GLY A 95 9.47 -8.64 -9.52
N ASP A 96 10.22 -7.57 -9.25
CA ASP A 96 10.53 -7.12 -7.88
C ASP A 96 9.27 -6.63 -7.16
N VAL A 97 8.42 -5.88 -7.87
CA VAL A 97 7.16 -5.36 -7.33
C VAL A 97 6.18 -6.49 -7.04
N VAL A 98 6.06 -7.47 -7.94
CA VAL A 98 5.21 -8.66 -7.73
C VAL A 98 5.70 -9.44 -6.51
N THR A 99 7.01 -9.69 -6.42
CA THR A 99 7.62 -10.38 -5.27
C THR A 99 7.30 -9.64 -3.96
N GLY A 100 7.49 -8.32 -3.92
CA GLY A 100 7.20 -7.55 -2.70
C GLY A 100 5.71 -7.58 -2.30
N LEU A 101 4.78 -7.64 -3.26
CA LEU A 101 3.35 -7.79 -2.98
C LEU A 101 3.01 -9.18 -2.43
N GLU A 102 3.59 -10.23 -2.98
CA GLU A 102 3.44 -11.59 -2.45
C GLU A 102 4.00 -11.71 -1.03
N GLN A 103 5.14 -11.06 -0.76
CA GLN A 103 5.73 -11.03 0.58
C GLN A 103 4.83 -10.29 1.59
N LEU A 104 4.19 -9.19 1.19
CA LEU A 104 3.19 -8.49 2.01
C LEU A 104 2.01 -9.42 2.35
N GLU A 105 1.46 -10.13 1.37
CA GLU A 105 0.36 -11.08 1.60
C GLU A 105 0.78 -12.21 2.55
N ARG A 106 1.98 -12.76 2.35
CA ARG A 106 2.56 -13.81 3.21
C ARG A 106 2.75 -13.32 4.64
N LEU A 107 3.17 -12.07 4.86
CA LEU A 107 3.32 -11.48 6.19
C LEU A 107 1.98 -11.51 6.95
N THR A 108 0.90 -11.04 6.32
CA THR A 108 -0.44 -11.01 6.94
C THR A 108 -0.88 -12.41 7.35
N LYS A 109 -0.80 -13.37 6.41
CA LYS A 109 -1.16 -14.77 6.68
C LYS A 109 -0.35 -15.40 7.82
N LYS A 110 0.95 -15.11 7.89
CA LYS A 110 1.84 -15.62 8.94
C LYS A 110 1.52 -15.01 10.29
N ASN A 111 1.29 -13.69 10.36
CA ASN A 111 0.89 -13.02 11.60
C ASN A 111 -0.44 -13.58 12.13
N ASP A 112 -1.44 -13.72 11.28
CA ASP A 112 -2.74 -14.29 11.67
C ASP A 112 -2.58 -15.72 12.21
N THR A 113 -1.76 -16.53 11.56
CA THR A 113 -1.47 -17.91 11.99
C THR A 113 -0.74 -17.95 13.33
N LEU A 114 0.27 -17.09 13.52
CA LEU A 114 1.02 -16.98 14.76
C LEU A 114 0.11 -16.57 15.92
N TYR A 115 -0.72 -15.54 15.75
CA TYR A 115 -1.67 -15.13 16.79
C TYR A 115 -2.70 -16.20 17.10
N ARG A 116 -3.18 -16.92 16.10
CA ARG A 116 -4.09 -18.05 16.32
C ARG A 116 -3.42 -19.12 17.17
N VAL A 117 -2.22 -19.56 16.81
CA VAL A 117 -1.48 -20.58 17.59
C VAL A 117 -1.14 -20.09 18.99
N LEU A 118 -0.80 -18.81 19.16
CA LEU A 118 -0.58 -18.23 20.49
C LEU A 118 -1.85 -18.26 21.35
N ASN A 119 -3.00 -17.87 20.79
CA ASN A 119 -4.28 -17.89 21.51
C ASN A 119 -4.76 -19.31 21.85
N GLU A 120 -4.38 -20.31 21.05
CA GLU A 120 -4.68 -21.72 21.32
C GLU A 120 -3.84 -22.28 22.47
N ARG A 121 -2.68 -21.67 22.78
CA ARG A 121 -1.70 -22.21 23.74
C ARG A 121 -1.55 -21.43 25.03
N PHE A 122 -1.76 -20.12 25.02
CA PHE A 122 -1.53 -19.25 26.17
C PHE A 122 -2.74 -18.36 26.41
N ASP A 123 -3.03 -18.05 27.67
CA ASP A 123 -3.98 -16.98 27.98
C ASP A 123 -3.36 -15.62 27.58
N PRO A 124 -4.07 -14.73 26.86
CA PRO A 124 -3.57 -13.41 26.49
C PRO A 124 -3.09 -12.52 27.65
N ALA A 125 -3.55 -12.79 28.88
CA ALA A 125 -3.11 -12.11 30.09
C ALA A 125 -1.69 -12.55 30.54
N GLU A 126 -1.25 -13.75 30.16
CA GLU A 126 0.03 -14.32 30.54
C GLU A 126 1.21 -13.52 29.96
N LEU A 127 2.32 -13.54 30.70
CA LEU A 127 3.55 -12.88 30.26
C LEU A 127 4.15 -13.55 29.02
N SER A 128 4.08 -14.88 28.93
CA SER A 128 4.55 -15.66 27.79
C SER A 128 3.88 -15.25 26.49
N TYR A 129 2.55 -15.12 26.50
CA TYR A 129 1.78 -14.60 25.37
C TYR A 129 2.27 -13.21 24.96
N LYS A 130 2.34 -12.28 25.92
CA LYS A 130 2.72 -10.88 25.66
C LYS A 130 4.12 -10.77 25.07
N LYS A 131 5.06 -11.60 25.51
CA LYS A 131 6.43 -11.65 24.96
C LYS A 131 6.44 -12.05 23.49
N PHE A 132 5.81 -13.17 23.13
CA PHE A 132 5.74 -13.58 21.72
C PHE A 132 4.98 -12.57 20.87
N ALA A 133 3.83 -12.07 21.35
CA ALA A 133 3.04 -11.08 20.65
C ALA A 133 3.84 -9.79 20.36
N SER A 134 4.62 -9.31 21.33
CA SER A 134 5.48 -8.14 21.16
C SER A 134 6.52 -8.37 20.08
N VAL A 135 7.19 -9.53 20.09
CA VAL A 135 8.22 -9.86 19.09
C VAL A 135 7.63 -9.96 17.68
N ILE A 136 6.46 -10.60 17.53
CA ILE A 136 5.74 -10.67 16.25
C ILE A 136 5.43 -9.25 15.73
N GLN A 137 4.95 -8.34 16.60
CA GLN A 137 4.68 -6.95 16.22
C GLN A 137 5.94 -6.19 15.82
N GLU A 138 7.02 -6.33 16.57
CA GLU A 138 8.28 -5.64 16.26
C GLU A 138 8.85 -6.11 14.92
N VAL A 139 8.84 -7.41 14.64
CA VAL A 139 9.29 -7.96 13.36
C VAL A 139 8.42 -7.50 12.20
N ALA A 140 7.09 -7.55 12.33
CA ALA A 140 6.18 -7.05 11.30
C ALA A 140 6.42 -5.56 11.01
N LYS A 141 6.70 -4.76 12.05
CA LYS A 141 7.05 -3.34 11.89
C LYS A 141 8.33 -3.15 11.08
N LEU A 142 9.35 -3.99 11.27
CA LEU A 142 10.57 -3.93 10.48
C LEU A 142 10.33 -4.24 9.01
N PHE A 143 9.50 -5.23 8.73
CA PHE A 143 9.07 -5.54 7.37
C PHE A 143 8.42 -4.31 6.71
N TYR A 144 7.46 -3.66 7.37
CA TYR A 144 6.80 -2.46 6.84
C TYR A 144 7.74 -1.26 6.69
N LEU A 145 8.75 -1.13 7.55
CA LEU A 145 9.79 -0.11 7.39
C LEU A 145 10.66 -0.38 6.17
N ASN A 146 11.00 -1.64 5.92
CA ASN A 146 11.78 -2.03 4.75
C ASN A 146 10.99 -1.83 3.44
N VAL A 147 9.72 -2.22 3.41
CA VAL A 147 8.81 -1.90 2.27
C VAL A 147 8.70 -0.39 2.07
N ARG A 148 8.69 0.42 3.13
CA ARG A 148 8.72 1.88 3.01
C ARG A 148 10.00 2.37 2.32
N SER A 149 11.15 1.79 2.65
CA SER A 149 12.42 2.11 2.01
C SER A 149 12.41 1.75 0.52
N ILE A 150 11.84 0.60 0.16
CA ILE A 150 11.57 0.22 -1.24
C ILE A 150 10.71 1.29 -1.93
N LEU A 151 9.57 1.67 -1.34
CA LEU A 151 8.67 2.67 -1.92
C LEU A 151 9.32 4.04 -2.09
N ASN A 152 10.14 4.48 -1.12
CA ASN A 152 10.91 5.72 -1.23
C ASN A 152 11.89 5.66 -2.41
N ARG A 153 12.52 4.50 -2.64
CA ARG A 153 13.47 4.30 -3.74
C ARG A 153 12.73 4.24 -5.08
N LEU A 154 11.63 3.51 -5.17
CA LEU A 154 10.77 3.44 -6.36
C LEU A 154 10.24 4.83 -6.76
N HIS A 155 9.93 5.70 -5.80
CA HIS A 155 9.41 7.04 -6.07
C HIS A 155 10.38 7.93 -6.88
N VAL A 156 11.68 7.69 -6.79
CA VAL A 156 12.71 8.45 -7.53
C VAL A 156 13.19 7.73 -8.80
N PHE A 157 12.59 6.59 -9.15
CA PHE A 157 12.98 5.82 -10.33
C PHE A 157 12.38 6.39 -11.61
N ASP A 158 13.23 6.65 -12.61
CA ASP A 158 12.83 7.01 -13.97
C ASP A 158 13.08 5.82 -14.91
N GLU A 159 12.01 5.13 -15.30
CA GLU A 159 12.04 3.99 -16.23
C GLU A 159 12.55 4.40 -17.61
N ALA A 160 12.14 5.56 -18.11
CA ALA A 160 12.50 6.01 -19.46
C ALA A 160 13.99 6.35 -19.53
N GLU A 161 14.56 6.92 -18.47
CA GLU A 161 16.00 7.14 -18.37
C GLU A 161 16.77 5.82 -18.17
N PHE A 162 16.27 4.93 -17.31
CA PHE A 162 16.85 3.60 -17.10
C PHE A 162 17.01 2.85 -18.43
N GLU A 163 15.93 2.76 -19.22
CA GLU A 163 15.93 2.07 -20.52
C GLU A 163 16.91 2.71 -21.51
N ARG A 164 17.03 4.05 -21.53
CA ARG A 164 18.00 4.74 -22.40
C ARG A 164 19.44 4.43 -22.01
N VAL A 165 19.75 4.46 -20.71
CA VAL A 165 21.09 4.22 -20.19
C VAL A 165 21.51 2.76 -20.38
N MET A 166 20.59 1.82 -20.15
CA MET A 166 20.85 0.38 -20.28
C MET A 166 20.90 -0.09 -21.73
N SER A 167 20.07 0.46 -22.62
CA SER A 167 20.06 0.08 -24.05
C SER A 167 21.21 0.65 -24.88
N GLN A 168 22.10 1.45 -24.27
CA GLN A 168 23.24 2.11 -24.93
C GLN A 168 22.85 3.06 -26.08
N LYS A 169 21.57 3.45 -26.19
CA LYS A 169 21.05 4.28 -27.30
C LYS A 169 21.32 5.78 -27.13
N THR A 170 22.25 6.17 -26.26
CA THR A 170 22.61 7.57 -25.99
C THR A 170 23.99 7.91 -26.56
N PRO A 171 24.11 8.25 -27.85
CA PRO A 171 25.38 8.65 -28.48
C PRO A 171 25.89 10.04 -28.02
N ARG A 172 25.17 10.73 -27.13
CA ARG A 172 25.43 12.12 -26.73
C ARG A 172 26.25 12.28 -25.44
N PHE A 173 26.57 11.20 -24.74
CA PHE A 173 27.29 11.27 -23.46
C PHE A 173 28.70 10.70 -23.57
N SER A 174 29.62 11.21 -22.74
CA SER A 174 30.95 10.62 -22.60
C SER A 174 30.85 9.21 -22.00
N GLN A 175 31.80 8.33 -22.33
CA GLN A 175 31.83 6.96 -21.80
C GLN A 175 31.85 6.94 -20.27
N ARG A 176 32.60 7.86 -19.64
CA ARG A 176 32.64 8.01 -18.19
C ARG A 176 31.27 8.31 -17.59
N LEU A 177 30.54 9.28 -18.16
CA LEU A 177 29.21 9.66 -17.66
C LEU A 177 28.20 8.52 -17.83
N LEU A 178 28.27 7.78 -18.95
CA LEU A 178 27.44 6.59 -19.15
C LEU A 178 27.73 5.50 -18.11
N GLN A 179 29.01 5.30 -17.76
CA GLN A 179 29.40 4.34 -16.73
C GLN A 179 28.89 4.76 -15.35
N GLU A 180 29.03 6.04 -14.97
CA GLU A 180 28.52 6.57 -13.71
C GLU A 180 26.99 6.38 -13.60
N LYS A 181 26.24 6.67 -14.67
CA LYS A 181 24.78 6.41 -14.69
C LYS A 181 24.43 4.93 -14.57
N ARG A 182 25.18 4.03 -15.22
CA ARG A 182 24.95 2.58 -15.08
C ARG A 182 25.20 2.10 -13.66
N MET A 183 26.26 2.57 -13.02
CA MET A 183 26.55 2.24 -11.61
C MET A 183 25.41 2.69 -10.70
N LEU A 184 24.90 3.91 -10.89
CA LEU A 184 23.76 4.42 -10.11
C LEU A 184 22.51 3.51 -10.21
N TYR A 185 22.17 3.06 -11.42
CA TYR A 185 21.04 2.15 -11.62
C TYR A 185 21.34 0.72 -11.14
N GLN A 186 22.58 0.25 -11.24
CA GLN A 186 22.97 -1.03 -10.66
C GLN A 186 22.83 -0.99 -9.13
N ASP A 187 23.26 0.09 -8.47
CA ASP A 187 23.11 0.29 -7.03
C ASP A 187 21.63 0.32 -6.63
N PHE A 188 20.77 0.91 -7.47
CA PHE A 188 19.32 0.86 -7.29
C PHE A 188 18.80 -0.59 -7.31
N LEU A 189 19.17 -1.37 -8.33
CA LEU A 189 18.69 -2.76 -8.46
C LEU A 189 19.23 -3.65 -7.35
N SER A 190 20.50 -3.49 -6.97
CA SER A 190 21.10 -4.19 -5.84
C SER A 190 20.35 -3.88 -4.54
N PHE A 191 20.05 -2.60 -4.28
CA PHE A 191 19.24 -2.21 -3.11
C PHE A 191 17.85 -2.87 -3.11
N MET A 192 17.18 -2.93 -4.26
CA MET A 192 15.87 -3.58 -4.39
C MET A 192 15.97 -5.08 -4.05
N ALA A 193 16.95 -5.77 -4.63
CA ALA A 193 17.19 -7.18 -4.38
C ALA A 193 17.51 -7.46 -2.89
N ASP A 194 18.40 -6.67 -2.29
CA ASP A 194 18.77 -6.78 -0.87
C ASP A 194 17.57 -6.52 0.04
N SER A 195 16.73 -5.54 -0.30
CA SER A 195 15.52 -5.23 0.46
C SER A 195 14.51 -6.36 0.39
N LEU A 196 14.28 -6.94 -0.80
CA LEU A 196 13.40 -8.11 -0.96
C LEU A 196 13.97 -9.35 -0.25
N GLY A 197 15.29 -9.54 -0.27
CA GLY A 197 15.98 -10.58 0.49
C GLY A 197 15.78 -10.42 2.01
N THR A 198 15.88 -9.19 2.52
CA THR A 198 15.63 -8.86 3.93
C THR A 198 14.18 -9.18 4.33
N ASN A 199 13.22 -8.85 3.47
CA ASN A 199 11.82 -9.23 3.69
C ASN A 199 11.65 -10.76 3.76
N GLU A 200 12.33 -11.51 2.89
CA GLU A 200 12.27 -12.97 2.89
C GLU A 200 12.90 -13.57 4.15
N GLU A 201 14.02 -13.02 4.62
CA GLU A 201 14.62 -13.42 5.89
C GLU A 201 13.63 -13.21 7.04
N ILE A 202 12.97 -12.06 7.11
CA ILE A 202 11.93 -11.80 8.13
C ILE A 202 10.82 -12.85 8.06
N LEU A 203 10.29 -13.15 6.87
CA LEU A 203 9.25 -14.16 6.70
C LEU A 203 9.70 -15.55 7.17
N LEU A 204 10.95 -15.91 6.88
CA LEU A 204 11.55 -17.16 7.33
C LEU A 204 11.68 -17.21 8.86
N LYS A 205 12.08 -16.12 9.51
CA LYS A 205 12.15 -16.06 10.98
C LYS A 205 10.76 -16.24 11.61
N LEU A 206 9.71 -15.66 11.02
CA LEU A 206 8.33 -15.87 11.48
C LEU A 206 7.89 -17.34 11.33
N ASP A 207 8.31 -18.02 10.25
CA ASP A 207 8.03 -19.46 10.08
C ASP A 207 8.76 -20.32 11.12
N LYS A 208 10.03 -20.01 11.41
CA LYS A 208 10.77 -20.68 12.48
C LYS A 208 10.08 -20.46 13.83
N LEU A 209 9.66 -19.23 14.12
CA LEU A 209 8.96 -18.90 15.36
C LEU A 209 7.67 -19.69 15.49
N LEU A 210 6.87 -19.77 14.42
CA LEU A 210 5.63 -20.54 14.39
C LEU A 210 5.90 -22.03 14.69
N LEU A 211 6.92 -22.61 14.05
CA LEU A 211 7.30 -24.00 14.29
C LEU A 211 7.78 -24.23 15.72
N GLU A 212 8.58 -23.34 16.27
CA GLU A 212 9.02 -23.42 17.66
C GLU A 212 7.82 -23.36 18.61
N ILE A 213 6.97 -22.33 18.51
CA ILE A 213 5.75 -22.19 19.34
C ILE A 213 4.86 -23.43 19.24
N SER A 214 4.69 -23.99 18.04
CA SER A 214 3.84 -25.17 17.81
C SER A 214 4.33 -26.45 18.51
N ARG A 215 5.60 -26.50 18.94
CA ARG A 215 6.21 -27.64 19.63
C ARG A 215 6.26 -27.45 21.15
N LEU A 216 5.79 -26.32 21.67
CA LEU A 216 5.89 -25.99 23.09
C LEU A 216 4.65 -26.47 23.85
N ASP A 217 4.83 -27.43 24.75
CA ASP A 217 3.72 -27.97 25.58
C ASP A 217 3.58 -27.26 26.94
N SER A 218 4.60 -26.54 27.44
CA SER A 218 4.50 -25.60 28.57
C SER A 218 5.88 -24.97 28.85
N PHE A 219 5.99 -23.63 28.94
CA PHE A 219 7.25 -22.96 29.30
C PHE A 219 7.05 -21.86 30.35
N ASP A 220 8.08 -21.68 31.18
CA ASP A 220 8.21 -20.49 32.03
C ASP A 220 8.70 -19.29 31.19
N PRO A 221 8.31 -18.05 31.52
CA PRO A 221 8.66 -16.86 30.75
C PRO A 221 10.17 -16.60 30.56
N GLY A 222 11.02 -17.22 31.39
CA GLY A 222 12.49 -17.12 31.31
C GLY A 222 13.10 -17.99 30.22
N ASP A 223 12.43 -19.07 29.83
CA ASP A 223 12.94 -19.99 28.80
C ASP A 223 12.66 -19.46 27.38
N ILE A 224 11.64 -18.61 27.24
CA ILE A 224 11.27 -17.97 25.97
C ILE A 224 12.41 -17.10 25.43
N GLU A 225 13.12 -16.37 26.28
CA GLU A 225 14.25 -15.50 25.87
C GLU A 225 15.47 -16.30 25.40
N ASN A 226 15.57 -17.56 25.83
CA ASN A 226 16.64 -18.46 25.45
C ASN A 226 16.32 -19.26 24.18
N MET A 227 15.12 -19.10 23.61
CA MET A 227 14.74 -19.78 22.37
C MET A 227 15.60 -19.29 21.21
N PRO A 228 16.16 -20.19 20.39
CA PRO A 228 17.02 -19.81 19.26
C PRO A 228 16.34 -18.82 18.32
N CYS A 229 15.06 -19.02 17.96
CA CYS A 229 14.36 -18.10 17.08
C CYS A 229 14.13 -16.72 17.72
N MET A 230 13.84 -16.67 19.02
CA MET A 230 13.68 -15.40 19.74
C MET A 230 14.99 -14.60 19.73
N GLN A 231 16.14 -15.25 19.92
CA GLN A 231 17.45 -14.60 19.84
C GLN A 231 17.81 -14.16 18.42
N GLU A 232 17.51 -14.98 17.42
CA GLU A 232 17.70 -14.62 16.00
C GLU A 232 16.88 -13.39 15.63
N ILE A 233 15.61 -13.34 16.05
CA ILE A 233 14.72 -12.21 15.82
C ILE A 233 15.18 -10.97 16.59
N ASP A 234 15.56 -11.10 17.85
CA ASP A 234 16.08 -9.99 18.66
C ASP A 234 17.33 -9.38 18.03
N SER A 235 18.22 -10.22 17.50
CA SER A 235 19.39 -9.77 16.75
C SER A 235 18.99 -8.97 15.50
N LEU A 236 18.04 -9.49 14.73
CA LEU A 236 17.50 -8.81 13.55
C LEU A 236 16.85 -7.46 13.92
N ILE A 237 16.10 -7.40 15.03
CA ILE A 237 15.52 -6.16 15.56
C ILE A 237 16.60 -5.16 16.00
N LYS A 238 17.67 -5.63 16.64
CA LYS A 238 18.77 -4.77 17.08
C LYS A 238 19.55 -4.22 15.89
N GLN A 239 19.90 -5.05 14.91
CA GLN A 239 20.62 -4.64 13.71
C GLN A 239 19.86 -3.55 12.94
N THR A 240 18.54 -3.70 12.80
CA THR A 240 17.69 -2.74 12.09
C THR A 240 17.42 -1.44 12.88
N LYS A 241 17.54 -1.43 14.22
CA LYS A 241 17.50 -0.18 15.00
C LYS A 241 18.68 0.76 14.68
N TYR A 242 19.81 0.24 14.21
CA TYR A 242 20.95 1.06 13.77
C TYR A 242 20.76 1.68 12.37
N TYR A 243 19.79 1.21 11.58
CA TYR A 243 19.44 1.81 10.27
C TYR A 243 18.51 3.03 10.37
N LYS A 244 18.10 3.43 11.58
CA LYS A 244 17.16 4.55 11.82
C LYS A 244 17.83 5.91 12.06
N GLN A 245 19.16 6.02 11.91
CA GLN A 245 19.87 7.30 11.99
C GLN A 245 20.01 7.93 10.61
#